data_AF-A0ABD8ALM1-F1
#
_entry.id   AF-A0ABD8ALM1-F1
#
_cell.length_a   1.000
_cell.length_b   1.000
_cell.length_c   1.000
_cell.angle_alpha   90.00
_cell.angle_beta   90.00
_cell.angle_gamma   90.00
#
_symmetry.space_group_name_H-M   'P 1'
#
loop_
_entity.id
_entity.type
_entity.pdbx_description
1 polymer ?
#
loop_
_entity_poly.entity_id
_entity_poly.type
_entity_poly.pdbx_seq_one_letter_code
_entity_poly.pdbx_strand_id
1 'polypeptide(L)'
;MAHVEIIDDTTLRITLRLEDATTMVQLAQREQAEYAQEIITIYEKMPVFEYTHFCFYAYDSARLFERLLGMDPKAYLSFSLDAPESFFYALYGGMAALYESSLQLVQQADVASAGSDVNAHVSI
;
A
#
# COMPACT_ATOMS: atom_id res chain seq x y z
N MET A 1 6.44 2.68 -15.57
CA MET A 1 7.40 3.04 -14.50
C MET A 1 7.11 4.44 -14.04
N ALA A 2 6.87 4.56 -12.73
CA ALA A 2 6.66 5.81 -12.03
C ALA A 2 7.84 6.74 -12.32
N HIS A 3 7.54 8.01 -12.56
CA HIS A 3 8.56 9.03 -12.77
C HIS A 3 8.60 9.94 -11.55
N VAL A 4 9.77 10.01 -10.92
CA VAL A 4 10.02 10.93 -9.80
C VAL A 4 10.97 12.02 -10.29
N GLU A 5 10.53 13.26 -10.18
CA GLU A 5 11.29 14.45 -10.51
C GLU A 5 11.59 15.21 -9.21
N ILE A 6 12.87 15.45 -8.92
CA ILE A 6 13.30 16.32 -7.83
C ILE A 6 13.28 17.75 -8.37
N ILE A 7 12.34 18.57 -7.90
CA ILE A 7 12.18 19.96 -8.34
C ILE A 7 13.25 20.84 -7.67
N ASP A 8 13.47 20.61 -6.38
CA ASP A 8 14.49 21.26 -5.55
C ASP A 8 14.85 20.37 -4.34
N ASP A 9 15.69 20.88 -3.44
CA ASP A 9 16.16 20.15 -2.24
C ASP A 9 15.03 19.72 -1.28
N THR A 10 13.82 20.25 -1.46
CA THR A 10 12.67 20.08 -0.55
C THR A 10 11.39 19.60 -1.24
N THR A 11 11.33 19.61 -2.57
CA THR A 11 10.10 19.39 -3.35
C THR A 11 10.25 18.27 -4.37
N LEU A 12 9.29 17.35 -4.35
CA LEU A 12 9.16 16.29 -5.35
C LEU A 12 7.93 16.46 -6.24
N ARG A 13 8.04 16.01 -7.48
CA ARG A 13 6.90 15.71 -8.34
C ARG A 13 6.93 14.24 -8.72
N ILE A 14 5.82 13.57 -8.49
CA ILE A 14 5.62 12.15 -8.80
C ILE A 14 4.56 12.08 -9.90
N THR A 15 4.90 11.47 -11.02
CA THR A 15 3.97 11.21 -12.12
C THR A 15 3.78 9.70 -12.27
N LEU A 16 2.54 9.25 -12.17
CA LEU A 16 2.15 7.85 -12.31
C LEU A 16 1.31 7.65 -13.57
N ARG A 17 1.38 6.43 -14.10
CA ARG A 17 0.58 5.97 -15.23
C ARG A 17 -0.19 4.72 -14.86
N LEU A 18 -1.14 4.33 -15.70
CA LEU A 18 -1.94 3.11 -15.51
C LEU A 18 -1.06 1.86 -15.28
N GLU A 19 0.06 1.74 -15.99
CA GLU A 19 0.96 0.59 -15.87
C GLU A 19 1.60 0.50 -14.47
N ASP A 20 1.73 1.64 -13.79
CA ASP A 20 2.28 1.70 -12.43
C ASP A 20 1.28 1.15 -11.41
N ALA A 21 -0.03 1.37 -11.61
CA ALA A 21 -1.06 0.71 -10.79
C ALA A 21 -1.01 -0.81 -10.96
N THR A 22 -0.86 -1.29 -12.19
CA THR A 22 -0.75 -2.74 -12.45
C THR A 22 0.50 -3.32 -11.81
N THR A 23 1.62 -2.58 -11.85
CA THR A 23 2.86 -2.97 -11.18
C THR A 23 2.67 -3.05 -9.67
N MET A 24 2.00 -2.07 -9.04
CA MET A 24 1.68 -2.12 -7.61
C MET A 24 0.83 -3.33 -7.24
N VAL A 25 -0.19 -3.64 -8.04
CA VAL A 25 -1.06 -4.81 -7.81
C VAL A 25 -0.27 -6.11 -7.91
N GLN A 26 0.64 -6.23 -8.89
CA GLN A 26 1.50 -7.40 -9.04
C GLN A 26 2.46 -7.57 -7.86
N LEU A 27 3.04 -6.47 -7.37
CA LEU A 27 3.89 -6.47 -6.17
C LEU A 27 3.09 -6.91 -4.94
N ALA A 28 1.92 -6.30 -4.73
CA ALA A 28 1.01 -6.64 -3.64
C ALA A 28 0.59 -8.11 -3.68
N GLN A 29 0.33 -8.68 -4.86
CA GLN A 29 0.00 -10.10 -5.00
C GLN A 29 1.19 -11.01 -4.70
N ARG A 30 2.38 -10.68 -5.21
CA ARG A 30 3.59 -11.50 -5.03
C ARG A 30 4.04 -11.54 -3.58
N GLU A 31 3.91 -10.42 -2.88
CA GLU A 31 4.38 -10.19 -1.52
C GLU A 31 3.19 -9.97 -0.57
N GLN A 32 2.07 -10.66 -0.82
CA GLN A 32 0.79 -10.38 -0.18
C GLN A 32 0.80 -10.47 1.34
N ALA A 33 1.55 -11.40 1.92
CA ALA A 33 1.68 -11.50 3.37
C ALA A 33 2.35 -10.25 3.98
N GLU A 34 3.28 -9.61 3.26
CA GLU A 34 3.93 -8.37 3.70
C GLU A 34 2.97 -7.18 3.61
N TYR A 35 2.16 -7.12 2.55
CA TYR A 35 1.31 -5.97 2.24
C TYR A 35 -0.17 -6.15 2.62
N ALA A 36 -0.55 -7.25 3.30
CA ALA A 36 -1.93 -7.60 3.58
C ALA A 36 -2.72 -6.46 4.26
N GLN A 37 -2.13 -5.81 5.27
CA GLN A 37 -2.76 -4.70 5.96
C GLN A 37 -2.95 -3.46 5.06
N GLU A 38 -2.00 -3.19 4.17
CA GLU A 38 -2.10 -2.07 3.23
C GLU A 38 -3.13 -2.34 2.14
N ILE A 39 -3.21 -3.57 1.62
CA ILE A 39 -4.24 -4.01 0.66
C ILE A 39 -5.64 -3.76 1.24
N ILE A 40 -5.86 -4.19 2.49
CA ILE A 40 -7.12 -3.98 3.22
C ILE A 40 -7.41 -2.48 3.35
N THR A 41 -6.42 -1.71 3.82
CA THR A 41 -6.57 -0.27 4.04
C THR A 41 -6.89 0.48 2.75
N ILE A 42 -6.17 0.20 1.67
CA ILE A 42 -6.39 0.84 0.37
C ILE A 42 -7.80 0.50 -0.14
N TYR A 43 -8.20 -0.78 -0.10
CA TYR A 43 -9.54 -1.19 -0.52
C TYR A 43 -10.66 -0.50 0.28
N GLU A 44 -10.55 -0.44 1.60
CA GLU A 44 -11.58 0.16 2.44
C GLU A 44 -11.64 1.68 2.36
N LYS A 45 -10.48 2.34 2.24
CA LYS A 45 -10.41 3.80 2.36
C LYS A 45 -10.56 4.50 1.03
N MET A 46 -10.10 3.95 -0.10
CA MET A 46 -10.22 4.63 -1.39
C MET A 46 -11.65 5.10 -1.71
N PRO A 47 -12.72 4.30 -1.52
CA PRO A 47 -14.09 4.76 -1.77
C PRO A 47 -14.52 5.96 -0.92
N VAL A 48 -14.00 6.07 0.31
CA VAL A 48 -14.29 7.20 1.23
C VAL A 48 -13.70 8.51 0.71
N PHE A 49 -12.62 8.42 -0.08
CA PHE A 49 -11.92 9.56 -0.68
C PHE A 49 -12.22 9.70 -2.18
N GLU A 50 -13.41 9.26 -2.62
CA GLU A 50 -13.83 9.35 -4.02
C GLU A 50 -12.84 8.70 -4.99
N TYR A 51 -12.09 7.69 -4.52
CA TYR A 51 -11.04 6.94 -5.21
C TYR A 51 -9.78 7.76 -5.55
N THR A 52 -9.92 8.96 -6.11
CA THR A 52 -8.83 9.78 -6.66
C THR A 52 -8.20 10.72 -5.64
N HIS A 53 -8.87 11.02 -4.54
CA HIS A 53 -8.36 11.89 -3.47
C HIS A 53 -7.70 11.11 -2.32
N PHE A 54 -7.44 9.81 -2.51
CA PHE A 54 -6.84 8.96 -1.49
C PHE A 54 -5.36 9.31 -1.29
N CYS A 55 -4.95 9.48 -0.02
CA CYS A 55 -3.56 9.71 0.36
C CYS A 55 -2.98 8.46 1.05
N PHE A 56 -1.99 7.82 0.42
CA PHE A 56 -1.32 6.62 0.95
C PHE A 56 -0.69 6.81 2.34
N TYR A 57 -0.30 8.04 2.68
CA TYR A 57 0.37 8.37 3.94
C TYR A 57 -0.57 8.61 5.12
N ALA A 58 -1.87 8.77 4.88
CA ALA A 58 -2.82 9.09 5.95
C ALA A 58 -3.15 7.88 6.84
N TYR A 59 -2.94 6.65 6.35
CA TYR A 59 -3.39 5.42 7.01
C TYR A 59 -2.32 4.34 7.10
N ASP A 60 -1.04 4.72 7.18
CA ASP A 60 0.09 3.78 7.25
C ASP A 60 0.07 2.73 6.11
N SER A 61 -0.36 3.18 4.92
CA SER A 61 -0.53 2.37 3.71
C SER A 61 0.44 2.76 2.60
N ALA A 62 1.59 3.29 2.98
CA ALA A 62 2.54 3.92 2.06
C ALA A 62 3.67 2.98 1.62
N ARG A 63 3.94 1.86 2.31
CA ARG A 63 5.11 1.04 2.03
C ARG A 63 5.05 0.42 0.63
N LEU A 64 3.88 -0.07 0.20
CA LEU A 64 3.69 -0.54 -1.17
C LEU A 64 3.94 0.56 -2.21
N PHE A 65 3.54 1.80 -1.89
CA PHE A 65 3.76 2.96 -2.76
C PHE A 65 5.25 3.36 -2.80
N GLU A 66 5.90 3.46 -1.65
CA GLU A 66 7.35 3.70 -1.52
C GLU A 66 8.15 2.61 -2.25
N ARG A 67 7.71 1.35 -2.18
CA ARG A 67 8.31 0.22 -2.88
C ARG A 67 8.24 0.38 -4.40
N LEU A 68 7.11 0.87 -4.94
CA LEU A 68 6.98 1.20 -6.35
C LEU A 68 7.95 2.32 -6.75
N LEU A 69 8.06 3.37 -5.93
CA LEU A 69 8.90 4.53 -6.22
C LEU A 69 10.40 4.24 -6.05
N GLY A 70 10.76 3.24 -5.24
CA GLY A 70 12.14 2.94 -4.87
C GLY A 70 12.74 3.93 -3.88
N MET A 71 11.91 4.75 -3.23
CA MET A 71 12.31 5.77 -2.26
C MET A 71 11.15 6.13 -1.33
N ASP A 72 11.46 6.84 -0.24
CA ASP A 72 10.48 7.42 0.67
C ASP A 72 10.30 8.93 0.37
N PRO A 73 9.17 9.33 -0.24
CA PRO A 73 8.80 10.74 -0.43
C PRO A 73 8.80 11.59 0.85
N LYS A 74 8.66 11.03 2.06
CA LYS A 74 8.78 11.79 3.31
C LYS A 74 10.19 12.34 3.56
N ALA A 75 11.19 11.89 2.80
CA ALA A 75 12.52 12.51 2.80
C ALA A 75 12.50 13.98 2.31
N TYR A 76 11.38 14.44 1.73
CA TYR A 76 11.19 15.78 1.20
C TYR A 76 10.07 16.50 1.96
N LEU A 77 10.12 17.84 2.01
CA LEU A 77 9.15 18.66 2.74
C LEU A 77 7.78 18.71 2.04
N SER A 78 7.77 18.54 0.71
CA SER A 78 6.55 18.55 -0.09
C SER A 78 6.68 17.62 -1.29
N PHE A 79 5.57 17.00 -1.68
CA PHE A 79 5.46 16.33 -2.97
C PHE A 79 4.11 16.59 -3.61
N SER A 80 4.10 16.58 -4.95
CA SER A 80 2.88 16.56 -5.76
C SER A 80 2.76 15.20 -6.45
N LEU A 81 1.52 14.70 -6.55
CA LEU A 81 1.20 13.47 -7.24
C LEU A 81 0.30 13.78 -8.43
N ASP A 82 0.76 13.43 -9.62
CA ASP A 82 0.01 13.49 -10.87
C ASP A 82 -0.25 12.06 -11.36
N ALA A 83 -1.51 11.66 -11.42
CA ALA A 83 -1.92 10.34 -11.86
C ALA A 83 -3.28 10.41 -12.56
N PRO A 84 -3.50 9.67 -13.67
CA PRO A 84 -4.80 9.62 -14.31
C PRO A 84 -5.81 8.85 -13.45
N GLU A 85 -7.11 9.13 -13.58
CA GLU A 85 -8.16 8.39 -12.87
C GLU A 85 -8.06 6.86 -13.08
N SER A 86 -7.65 6.45 -14.28
CA SER A 86 -7.43 5.04 -14.62
C SER A 86 -6.41 4.35 -13.71
N PHE A 87 -5.40 5.06 -13.21
CA PHE A 87 -4.47 4.55 -12.20
C PHE A 87 -5.24 4.14 -10.93
N PHE A 88 -6.04 5.05 -10.39
CA PHE A 88 -6.77 4.81 -9.13
C PHE A 88 -7.78 3.68 -9.26
N TYR A 89 -8.55 3.63 -10.35
CA TYR A 89 -9.53 2.57 -10.55
C TYR A 89 -8.87 1.20 -10.79
N ALA A 90 -7.76 1.14 -11.52
CA ALA A 90 -7.01 -0.10 -11.70
C ALA A 90 -6.39 -0.59 -10.38
N LEU A 91 -5.84 0.33 -9.59
CA LEU A 91 -5.31 0.02 -8.27
C LEU A 91 -6.41 -0.53 -7.35
N TYR A 92 -7.53 0.18 -7.24
CA TYR A 92 -8.66 -0.23 -6.42
C TYR A 92 -9.19 -1.61 -6.84
N GLY A 93 -9.41 -1.84 -8.14
CA GLY A 93 -9.87 -3.13 -8.65
C GLY A 93 -8.90 -4.27 -8.34
N GLY A 94 -7.59 -4.01 -8.42
CA GLY A 94 -6.58 -4.99 -8.03
C GLY A 94 -6.56 -5.29 -6.53
N MET A 95 -6.68 -4.27 -5.68
CA MET A 95 -6.75 -4.48 -4.22
C MET A 95 -8.04 -5.21 -3.82
N ALA A 96 -9.16 -4.90 -4.47
CA ALA A 96 -10.43 -5.62 -4.27
C ALA A 96 -10.29 -7.12 -4.57
N ALA A 97 -9.53 -7.49 -5.61
CA ALA A 97 -9.28 -8.90 -5.95
C ALA A 97 -8.41 -9.64 -4.91
N LEU A 98 -7.62 -8.91 -4.11
CA LEU A 98 -6.72 -9.46 -3.08
C LEU A 98 -7.30 -9.33 -1.66
N TYR A 99 -8.43 -8.66 -1.48
CA TYR A 99 -8.94 -8.24 -0.17
C TYR A 99 -9.24 -9.43 0.76
N GLU A 100 -10.09 -10.36 0.33
CA GLU A 100 -10.55 -11.48 1.18
C GLU A 100 -9.38 -12.39 1.60
N SER A 101 -8.45 -12.69 0.69
CA SER A 101 -7.26 -13.48 1.04
C SER A 101 -6.29 -12.72 1.95
N SER A 102 -6.24 -11.38 1.86
CA SER A 102 -5.45 -10.55 2.78
C SER A 102 -6.04 -10.55 4.19
N LEU A 103 -7.38 -10.49 4.33
CA LEU A 103 -8.04 -10.62 5.63
C LEU A 103 -7.69 -11.95 6.31
N GLN A 104 -7.68 -13.05 5.56
CA GLN A 104 -7.32 -14.36 6.08
C GLN A 104 -5.87 -14.41 6.56
N LEU A 105 -4.94 -13.79 5.82
CA LEU A 105 -3.52 -13.74 6.20
C LEU A 105 -3.31 -12.97 7.52
N VAL A 106 -3.98 -11.82 7.70
CA VAL A 106 -3.90 -11.05 8.94
C VAL A 106 -4.47 -11.86 10.12
N GLN A 107 -5.63 -12.48 9.94
CA GLN A 107 -6.23 -13.32 10.98
C GLN A 107 -5.35 -14.52 11.37
N GLN A 108 -4.68 -15.15 10.40
CA GLN A 108 -3.75 -16.26 10.66
C GLN A 108 -2.51 -15.79 11.43
N ALA A 109 -1.98 -14.60 11.11
CA ALA A 109 -0.86 -14.02 11.84
C ALA A 109 -1.22 -13.71 13.30
N ASP A 110 -2.43 -13.21 13.55
CA ASP A 110 -2.94 -12.93 14.91
C ASP A 110 -3.15 -14.22 15.72
N VAL A 111 -3.65 -15.28 15.10
CA VAL A 111 -3.79 -16.59 15.78
C VAL A 111 -2.42 -17.21 16.07
N ALA A 112 -1.46 -17.08 15.16
CA ALA A 112 -0.10 -17.60 15.37
C ALA A 112 0.65 -16.86 16.48
N SER A 113 0.48 -15.53 16.58
CA SER A 113 1.07 -14.74 17.68
C SER A 113 0.44 -15.08 19.03
N ALA A 114 -0.90 -15.16 19.10
CA ALA A 114 -1.61 -15.54 20.32
C ALA A 114 -1.28 -16.97 20.80
N GLY A 115 -1.07 -17.92 19.88
CA GLY A 115 -0.66 -19.28 20.23
C GLY A 115 0.78 -19.39 20.75
N SER A 116 1.66 -18.47 20.35
CA SER A 116 3.05 -18.42 20.83
C SER A 116 3.14 -17.94 22.29
N ASP A 117 2.29 -16.98 22.68
CA ASP A 117 2.29 -16.43 24.04
C ASP A 117 1.78 -17.43 25.10
N VAL A 118 0.87 -18.34 24.72
CA VAL A 118 0.34 -19.37 25.63
C VAL A 118 1.41 -20.42 25.96
N ASN A 119 2.30 -20.75 25.03
CA ASN A 119 3.35 -21.76 25.25
C ASN A 119 4.55 -21.25 26.07
N ALA A 120 4.73 -19.94 26.20
CA ALA A 120 5.81 -19.37 27.03
C ALA A 120 5.53 -19.45 28.55
N HIS A 121 4.27 -19.69 28.95
CA HIS A 121 3.86 -19.78 30.36
C HIS A 121 3.65 -21.21 30.89
N VAL A 122 3.87 -22.25 30.06
CA VAL A 122 3.79 -23.65 30.48
C VAL A 122 5.20 -24.26 30.46
N SER A 123 6.01 -23.90 31.44
CA SER A 123 7.19 -24.66 31.83
C SER A 123 7.21 -24.69 33.35
N ILE A 124 6.64 -25.77 33.91
CA ILE A 124 6.76 -26.16 35.32
C ILE A 124 7.82 -27.25 35.39
#